data_AF-A0A382PJ90-F1
#
_entry.id   AF-A0A382PJ90-F1
#
_cell.length_a   1.000
_cell.length_b   1.000
_cell.length_c   1.000
_cell.angle_alpha   90.00
_cell.angle_beta   90.00
_cell.angle_gamma   90.00
#
_symmetry.space_group_name_H-M   'P 1'
#
loop_
_entity.id
_entity.type
_entity.pdbx_description
1 polymer ?
#
loop_
_entity_poly.entity_id
_entity_poly.type
_entity_poly.pdbx_seq_one_letter_code
_entity_poly.pdbx_strand_id
1 'polypeptide(L)'
;MFKSDSLKSFIISRIFGLISLIIAIFLFLSLISFNENDITFGNVTSSLKILNYLGVYGAHISGFFLVSLHYSSYLIPVFFLIIGIKSIFGIKYKNFFMRVVSLLIGICILNLSFALANINTGIIGKIFFDITRNFLINFQNNIFFKWTIPSFIFLLSLLFISYGLTLRVVFVFSFSKKILKLVGYFFKLFKFIKIPIPSLPQEKRGEKKFVIKNTRTEPTIE
;
A
#
# COMPACT_ATOMS: atom_id res chain seq x y z
N MET A 1 -20.90 9.13 32.02
CA MET A 1 -21.79 8.13 32.66
C MET A 1 -21.22 6.75 32.39
N PHE A 2 -20.36 6.24 33.29
CA PHE A 2 -19.78 4.90 33.18
C PHE A 2 -20.89 3.90 33.53
N LYS A 3 -21.55 3.34 32.51
CA LYS A 3 -22.37 2.15 32.69
C LYS A 3 -21.43 1.11 33.31
N SER A 4 -21.72 0.67 34.54
CA SER A 4 -20.85 -0.24 35.27
C SER A 4 -20.72 -1.54 34.48
N ASP A 5 -19.66 -1.63 33.68
CA ASP A 5 -19.21 -2.91 33.19
C ASP A 5 -18.94 -3.76 34.42
N SER A 6 -19.41 -5.00 34.41
CA SER A 6 -19.12 -5.95 35.48
C SER A 6 -17.61 -5.96 35.73
N LEU A 7 -17.18 -6.08 36.99
CA LEU A 7 -15.75 -6.17 37.35
C LEU A 7 -15.00 -7.17 36.46
N LYS A 8 -15.67 -8.23 36.02
CA LYS A 8 -15.19 -9.19 35.02
C LYS A 8 -14.81 -8.53 33.68
N SER A 9 -15.68 -7.75 33.07
CA SER A 9 -15.39 -7.07 31.79
C SER A 9 -14.28 -6.02 31.94
N PHE A 10 -14.25 -5.34 33.09
CA PHE A 10 -13.17 -4.43 33.47
C PHE A 10 -11.82 -5.17 33.50
N ILE A 11 -11.71 -6.29 34.21
CA ILE A 11 -10.46 -7.08 34.31
C ILE A 11 -10.05 -7.64 32.93
N ILE A 12 -10.99 -8.24 32.19
CA ILE A 12 -10.73 -8.82 30.86
C ILE A 12 -10.14 -7.78 29.90
N SER A 13 -10.70 -6.55 29.88
CA SER A 13 -10.20 -5.49 29.00
C SER A 13 -8.74 -5.13 29.29
N ARG A 14 -8.33 -5.15 30.56
CA ARG A 14 -6.95 -4.81 30.98
C ARG A 14 -5.96 -5.91 30.64
N ILE A 15 -6.33 -7.17 30.87
CA ILE A 15 -5.52 -8.32 30.48
C ILE A 15 -5.31 -8.31 28.97
N PHE A 16 -6.38 -8.14 28.19
CA PHE A 16 -6.29 -8.02 26.74
C PHE A 16 -5.40 -6.85 26.29
N GLY A 17 -5.51 -5.71 26.98
CA GLY A 17 -4.68 -4.54 26.73
C GLY A 17 -3.20 -4.79 26.98
N LEU A 18 -2.85 -5.44 28.10
CA LEU A 18 -1.48 -5.82 28.44
C LEU A 18 -0.90 -6.81 27.43
N ILE A 19 -1.65 -7.85 27.07
CA ILE A 19 -1.23 -8.81 26.03
C ILE A 19 -0.97 -8.08 24.70
N SER A 20 -1.86 -7.17 24.31
CA SER A 20 -1.69 -6.38 23.08
C SER A 20 -0.44 -5.50 23.13
N LEU A 21 -0.13 -4.88 24.28
CA LEU A 21 1.11 -4.12 24.45
C LEU A 21 2.37 -4.99 24.35
N ILE A 22 2.36 -6.16 24.98
CA ILE A 22 3.48 -7.11 24.89
C ILE A 22 3.72 -7.50 23.44
N ILE A 23 2.65 -7.84 22.70
CA ILE A 23 2.73 -8.16 21.26
C ILE A 23 3.27 -6.96 20.48
N ALA A 24 2.78 -5.75 20.74
CA ALA A 24 3.24 -4.55 20.06
C ALA A 24 4.74 -4.30 20.27
N ILE A 25 5.22 -4.36 21.52
CA ILE A 25 6.62 -4.15 21.87
C ILE A 25 7.49 -5.24 21.24
N PHE A 26 7.08 -6.51 21.35
CA PHE A 26 7.78 -7.64 20.76
C PHE A 26 7.94 -7.46 19.24
N LEU A 27 6.85 -7.16 18.53
CA LEU A 27 6.89 -6.94 17.07
C LEU A 27 7.73 -5.72 16.70
N PHE A 28 7.64 -4.63 17.46
CA PHE A 28 8.38 -3.41 17.18
C PHE A 28 9.89 -3.60 17.36
N LEU A 29 10.31 -4.23 18.46
CA LEU A 29 11.72 -4.57 18.71
C LEU A 29 12.25 -5.55 17.67
N SER A 30 11.46 -6.57 17.32
CA SER A 30 11.79 -7.52 16.26
C SER A 30 12.05 -6.80 14.93
N LEU A 31 11.14 -5.90 14.50
CA LEU A 31 11.25 -5.17 13.24
C LEU A 31 12.41 -4.18 13.21
N ILE A 32 12.62 -3.40 14.28
CA ILE A 32 13.70 -2.40 14.36
C ILE A 32 15.07 -3.07 14.38
N SER A 33 15.20 -4.21 15.05
CA SER A 33 16.45 -4.95 15.13
C SER A 33 16.62 -5.97 14.00
N PHE A 34 15.83 -5.86 12.92
CA PHE A 34 16.03 -6.70 11.74
C PHE A 34 17.43 -6.54 11.18
N ASN A 35 18.05 -7.66 10.84
CA ASN A 35 19.35 -7.69 10.18
C ASN A 35 19.28 -8.64 8.98
N GLU A 36 19.77 -8.19 7.82
CA GLU A 36 19.77 -8.98 6.59
C GLU A 36 20.70 -10.21 6.69
N ASN A 37 21.69 -10.19 7.58
CA ASN A 37 22.60 -11.32 7.81
C ASN A 37 22.00 -12.40 8.70
N ASP A 38 20.88 -12.13 9.39
CA ASP A 38 20.21 -13.13 10.20
C ASP A 38 19.53 -14.17 9.30
N ILE A 39 19.49 -15.42 9.78
CA ILE A 39 18.69 -16.47 9.14
C ILE A 39 17.23 -16.06 9.28
N THR A 40 16.59 -15.73 8.16
CA THR A 40 15.23 -15.20 8.13
C THR A 40 14.38 -15.88 7.06
N PHE A 41 13.08 -15.58 7.05
CA PHE A 41 12.18 -16.11 6.04
C PHE A 41 12.59 -15.62 4.64
N GLY A 42 13.03 -16.55 3.79
CA GLY A 42 13.48 -16.24 2.42
C GLY A 42 14.97 -15.87 2.29
N ASN A 43 15.74 -15.89 3.39
CA ASN A 43 17.19 -15.68 3.36
C ASN A 43 17.92 -16.70 4.23
N VAL A 44 18.64 -17.62 3.59
CA VAL A 44 19.49 -18.62 4.25
C VAL A 44 20.92 -18.13 4.15
N THR A 45 21.40 -17.50 5.21
CA THR A 45 22.79 -17.03 5.32
C THR A 45 23.64 -18.07 6.06
N SER A 46 24.94 -18.05 5.84
CA SER A 46 25.92 -18.87 6.58
C SER A 46 26.31 -18.26 7.93
N SER A 47 25.66 -17.15 8.33
CA SER A 47 25.96 -16.47 9.59
C SER A 47 25.53 -17.35 10.77
N LEU A 48 26.48 -17.68 11.63
CA LEU A 48 26.22 -18.43 12.87
C LEU A 48 25.64 -17.55 13.99
N LYS A 49 25.69 -16.22 13.84
CA LYS A 49 25.30 -15.28 14.90
C LYS A 49 24.07 -14.49 14.50
N ILE A 50 23.07 -14.54 15.36
CA ILE A 50 21.81 -13.79 15.23
C ILE A 50 21.96 -12.45 15.93
N LEU A 51 21.65 -11.38 15.22
CA LEU A 51 21.81 -9.99 15.64
C LEU A 51 20.49 -9.35 16.10
N ASN A 52 19.34 -9.92 15.71
CA ASN A 52 18.04 -9.47 16.21
C ASN A 52 17.96 -9.51 17.74
N TYR A 53 17.40 -8.46 18.34
CA TYR A 53 17.35 -8.31 19.80
C TYR A 53 16.51 -9.38 20.49
N LEU A 54 15.59 -10.01 19.76
CA LEU A 54 14.73 -11.09 20.25
C LEU A 54 15.18 -12.47 19.73
N GLY A 55 16.42 -12.57 19.27
CA GLY A 55 17.04 -13.80 18.78
C GLY A 55 16.34 -14.37 17.54
N VAL A 56 16.37 -15.71 17.42
CA VAL A 56 15.86 -16.47 16.26
C VAL A 56 14.42 -16.07 15.90
N TYR A 57 13.54 -16.02 16.90
CA TYR A 57 12.13 -15.72 16.67
C TYR A 57 11.92 -14.30 16.17
N GLY A 58 12.63 -13.34 16.74
CA GLY A 58 12.60 -11.96 16.29
C GLY A 58 13.10 -11.81 14.86
N ALA A 59 14.16 -12.51 14.49
CA ALA A 59 14.70 -12.52 13.13
C ALA A 59 13.69 -13.09 12.12
N HIS A 60 13.09 -14.26 12.40
CA HIS A 60 12.09 -14.84 11.49
C HIS A 60 10.84 -13.98 11.34
N ILE A 61 10.32 -13.44 12.44
CA ILE A 61 9.10 -12.64 12.42
C ILE A 61 9.33 -11.33 11.66
N SER A 62 10.40 -10.61 11.96
CA SER A 62 10.74 -9.38 11.25
C SER A 62 11.04 -9.63 9.78
N GLY A 63 11.80 -10.69 9.45
CA GLY A 63 12.06 -11.09 8.08
C GLY A 63 10.78 -11.40 7.31
N PHE A 64 9.87 -12.19 7.89
CA PHE A 64 8.57 -12.47 7.26
C PHE A 64 7.79 -11.19 6.96
N PHE A 65 7.69 -10.28 7.94
CA PHE A 65 6.94 -9.04 7.78
C PHE A 65 7.58 -8.07 6.79
N LEU A 66 8.90 -7.92 6.79
CA LEU A 66 9.62 -7.01 5.89
C LEU A 66 9.68 -7.55 4.47
N VAL A 67 9.88 -8.86 4.27
CA VAL A 67 9.83 -9.47 2.94
C VAL A 67 8.42 -9.36 2.35
N SER A 68 7.39 -9.61 3.17
CA SER A 68 6.00 -9.60 2.72
C SER A 68 5.47 -8.18 2.47
N LEU A 69 5.64 -7.28 3.44
CA LEU A 69 4.97 -5.97 3.53
C LEU A 69 5.96 -4.79 3.56
N HIS A 70 7.26 -5.04 3.63
CA HIS A 70 8.28 -4.00 3.71
C HIS A 70 8.00 -3.01 4.85
N TYR A 71 8.33 -1.73 4.69
CA TYR A 71 8.13 -0.71 5.74
C TYR A 71 6.66 -0.52 6.18
N SER A 72 5.69 -0.95 5.40
CA SER A 72 4.27 -0.87 5.83
C SER A 72 3.94 -1.83 6.99
N SER A 73 4.79 -2.85 7.22
CA SER A 73 4.65 -3.78 8.35
C SER A 73 4.65 -3.09 9.72
N TYR A 74 5.31 -1.95 9.86
CA TYR A 74 5.35 -1.16 11.10
C TYR A 74 3.97 -0.64 11.54
N LEU A 75 2.96 -0.64 10.66
CA LEU A 75 1.59 -0.30 11.04
C LEU A 75 0.95 -1.36 11.94
N ILE A 76 1.43 -2.60 11.90
CA ILE A 76 0.92 -3.73 12.70
C ILE A 76 1.24 -3.57 14.19
N PRO A 77 2.51 -3.39 14.63
CA PRO A 77 2.79 -3.10 16.04
C PRO A 77 2.13 -1.81 16.51
N VAL A 78 2.04 -0.77 15.67
CA VAL A 78 1.34 0.48 16.02
C VAL A 78 -0.15 0.23 16.30
N PHE A 79 -0.81 -0.63 15.52
CA PHE A 79 -2.20 -1.02 15.76
C PHE A 79 -2.38 -1.70 17.12
N PHE A 80 -1.53 -2.69 17.44
CA PHE A 80 -1.57 -3.37 18.74
C PHE A 80 -1.25 -2.43 19.90
N LEU A 81 -0.35 -1.47 19.69
CA LEU A 81 -0.02 -0.44 20.68
C LEU A 81 -1.25 0.44 20.99
N ILE A 82 -1.92 0.97 19.96
CA ILE A 82 -3.12 1.81 20.13
C ILE A 82 -4.24 1.05 20.82
N ILE A 83 -4.46 -0.21 20.44
CA ILE A 83 -5.45 -1.08 21.07
C ILE A 83 -5.10 -1.35 22.52
N GLY A 84 -3.85 -1.74 22.79
CA GLY A 84 -3.37 -2.05 24.12
C GLY A 84 -3.59 -0.90 25.10
N ILE A 85 -3.19 0.30 24.69
CA ILE A 85 -3.40 1.53 25.47
C ILE A 85 -4.89 1.77 25.71
N LYS A 86 -5.72 1.74 24.66
CA LYS A 86 -7.16 1.99 24.79
C LYS A 86 -7.86 0.98 25.70
N SER A 87 -7.49 -0.29 25.60
CA SER A 87 -8.04 -1.37 26.42
C SER A 87 -7.66 -1.22 27.89
N ILE A 88 -6.44 -0.78 28.22
CA ILE A 88 -6.01 -0.49 29.60
C ILE A 88 -6.84 0.64 30.21
N PHE A 89 -7.11 1.70 29.43
CA PHE A 89 -7.96 2.82 29.85
C PHE A 89 -9.47 2.49 29.84
N GLY A 90 -9.87 1.24 29.58
CA GLY A 90 -11.27 0.83 29.56
C GLY A 90 -12.08 1.41 28.40
N ILE A 91 -11.41 1.92 27.35
CA ILE A 91 -12.07 2.44 26.16
C ILE A 91 -12.54 1.24 25.32
N LYS A 92 -13.86 1.07 25.22
CA LYS A 92 -14.45 -0.04 24.46
C LYS A 92 -14.07 0.03 22.98
N TYR A 93 -13.56 -1.08 22.47
CA TYR A 93 -13.26 -1.24 21.06
C TYR A 93 -14.44 -1.90 20.34
N LYS A 94 -15.16 -1.11 19.54
CA LYS A 94 -16.19 -1.65 18.65
C LYS A 94 -15.55 -2.23 17.40
N ASN A 95 -16.03 -3.41 17.00
CA ASN A 95 -15.72 -4.07 15.74
C ASN A 95 -14.22 -4.37 15.56
N PHE A 96 -13.57 -4.95 16.58
CA PHE A 96 -12.15 -5.31 16.55
C PHE A 96 -11.74 -6.04 15.26
N PHE A 97 -12.45 -7.11 14.91
CA PHE A 97 -12.16 -7.91 13.71
C PHE A 97 -12.20 -7.07 12.42
N MET A 98 -13.24 -6.25 12.24
CA MET A 98 -13.36 -5.38 11.07
C MET A 98 -12.21 -4.37 10.97
N ARG A 99 -11.66 -3.93 12.11
CA ARG A 99 -10.53 -3.01 12.13
C ARG A 99 -9.22 -3.70 11.78
N VAL A 100 -9.01 -4.93 12.23
CA VAL A 100 -7.88 -5.78 11.80
C VAL A 100 -7.95 -5.98 10.29
N VAL A 101 -9.09 -6.44 9.77
CA VAL A 101 -9.29 -6.67 8.33
C VAL A 101 -9.08 -5.39 7.54
N SER A 102 -9.66 -4.27 7.99
CA SER A 102 -9.47 -2.98 7.34
C SER A 102 -8.02 -2.51 7.35
N LEU A 103 -7.28 -2.73 8.44
CA LEU A 103 -5.85 -2.39 8.48
C LEU A 103 -5.08 -3.23 7.46
N LEU A 104 -5.30 -4.54 7.41
CA LEU A 104 -4.61 -5.44 6.48
C LEU A 104 -4.91 -5.07 5.02
N ILE A 105 -6.18 -4.82 4.68
CA ILE A 105 -6.58 -4.32 3.36
C ILE A 105 -5.87 -3.00 3.04
N GLY A 106 -5.87 -2.06 4.00
CA GLY A 106 -5.20 -0.78 3.84
C GLY A 106 -3.70 -0.93 3.58
N ILE A 107 -3.02 -1.83 4.30
CA ILE A 107 -1.61 -2.15 4.09
C ILE A 107 -1.37 -2.76 2.70
N CYS A 108 -2.21 -3.69 2.23
CA CYS A 108 -2.07 -4.26 0.89
C CYS A 108 -2.22 -3.19 -0.20
N ILE A 109 -3.24 -2.33 -0.08
CA ILE A 109 -3.48 -1.22 -1.01
C ILE A 109 -2.32 -0.21 -0.97
N LEU A 110 -1.76 0.07 0.21
CA LEU A 110 -0.59 0.94 0.36
C LEU A 110 0.62 0.37 -0.39
N ASN A 111 0.89 -0.93 -0.26
CA ASN A 111 1.97 -1.59 -1.00
C ASN A 111 1.73 -1.53 -2.51
N LEU A 112 0.50 -1.74 -2.98
CA LEU A 112 0.19 -1.57 -4.40
C LEU A 112 0.46 -0.14 -4.87
N SER A 113 0.06 0.87 -4.09
CA SER A 113 0.34 2.27 -4.39
C SER A 113 1.82 2.55 -4.53
N PHE A 114 2.65 2.00 -3.65
CA PHE A 114 4.10 2.18 -3.72
C PHE A 114 4.69 1.48 -4.94
N ALA A 115 4.23 0.26 -5.27
CA ALA A 115 4.70 -0.48 -6.43
C ALA A 115 4.39 0.28 -7.73
N LEU A 116 3.18 0.84 -7.85
CA LEU A 116 2.79 1.67 -9.00
C LEU A 116 3.59 2.99 -9.10
N ALA A 117 4.06 3.50 -7.97
CA ALA A 117 4.93 4.69 -7.91
C ALA A 117 6.43 4.35 -8.08
N ASN A 118 6.80 3.10 -8.38
CA ASN A 118 8.17 2.61 -8.45
C ASN A 118 8.97 2.80 -7.13
N ILE A 119 8.29 2.76 -5.99
CA ILE A 119 8.89 2.76 -4.65
C ILE A 119 9.10 1.32 -4.21
N ASN A 120 10.17 1.03 -3.45
CA ASN A 120 10.44 -0.32 -2.95
C ASN A 120 9.29 -0.88 -2.10
N THR A 121 8.80 -2.06 -2.46
CA THR A 121 7.71 -2.76 -1.78
C THR A 121 8.05 -4.20 -1.47
N GLY A 122 7.29 -4.79 -0.56
CA GLY A 122 7.34 -6.22 -0.28
C GLY A 122 6.71 -7.05 -1.40
N ILE A 123 6.74 -8.37 -1.23
CA ILE A 123 6.18 -9.34 -2.16
C ILE A 123 4.70 -9.07 -2.44
N ILE A 124 3.91 -8.70 -1.42
CA ILE A 124 2.49 -8.37 -1.59
C ILE A 124 2.32 -7.26 -2.64
N GLY A 125 3.08 -6.16 -2.53
CA GLY A 125 3.00 -5.05 -3.47
C GLY A 125 3.31 -5.46 -4.90
N LYS A 126 4.32 -6.33 -5.08
CA LYS A 126 4.73 -6.85 -6.40
C LYS A 126 3.65 -7.74 -7.00
N ILE A 127 3.08 -8.68 -6.23
CA ILE A 127 2.00 -9.56 -6.69
C ILE A 127 0.79 -8.73 -7.15
N PHE A 128 0.35 -7.76 -6.33
CA PHE A 128 -0.78 -6.91 -6.71
C PHE A 128 -0.46 -6.04 -7.93
N PHE A 129 0.78 -5.55 -8.05
CA PHE A 129 1.22 -4.82 -9.22
C PHE A 129 1.15 -5.70 -10.47
N ASP A 130 1.68 -6.94 -10.43
CA ASP A 130 1.67 -7.85 -11.58
C ASP A 130 0.25 -8.20 -12.04
N ILE A 131 -0.67 -8.41 -11.09
CA ILE A 131 -2.10 -8.65 -11.39
C ILE A 131 -2.74 -7.43 -12.08
N THR A 132 -2.39 -6.22 -11.65
CA THR A 132 -3.01 -4.97 -12.15
C THR A 132 -2.28 -4.37 -13.35
N ARG A 133 -1.07 -4.82 -13.65
CA ARG A 133 -0.18 -4.28 -14.68
C ARG A 133 -0.82 -4.26 -16.06
N ASN A 134 -1.46 -5.35 -16.46
CA ASN A 134 -2.08 -5.45 -17.80
C ASN A 134 -3.18 -4.40 -18.01
N PHE A 135 -3.91 -4.06 -16.95
CA PHE A 135 -4.93 -3.00 -16.99
C PHE A 135 -4.31 -1.60 -16.97
N LEU A 136 -3.22 -1.42 -16.21
CA LEU A 136 -2.62 -0.11 -15.94
C LEU A 136 -1.61 0.36 -16.99
N ILE A 137 -1.00 -0.53 -17.78
CA ILE A 137 -0.03 -0.20 -18.83
C ILE A 137 -0.55 0.87 -19.80
N ASN A 138 -1.83 0.78 -20.17
CA ASN A 138 -2.47 1.72 -21.09
C ASN A 138 -2.51 3.16 -20.54
N PHE A 139 -2.56 3.31 -19.21
CA PHE A 139 -2.59 4.60 -18.53
C PHE A 139 -1.18 5.10 -18.18
N GLN A 140 -0.24 4.19 -17.97
CA GLN A 140 1.10 4.52 -17.45
C GLN A 140 1.98 5.29 -18.45
N ASN A 141 1.68 5.20 -19.75
CA ASN A 141 2.38 5.97 -20.80
C ASN A 141 2.13 7.48 -20.69
N ASN A 142 1.03 7.90 -20.08
CA ASN A 142 0.74 9.31 -19.85
C ASN A 142 1.32 9.75 -18.51
N ILE A 143 2.17 10.78 -18.54
CA ILE A 143 2.83 11.34 -17.36
C ILE A 143 1.83 11.73 -16.26
N PHE A 144 0.64 12.22 -16.61
CA PHE A 144 -0.38 12.62 -15.66
C PHE A 144 -0.97 11.41 -14.92
N PHE A 145 -1.34 10.36 -15.66
CA PHE A 145 -1.92 9.14 -15.07
C PHE A 145 -0.91 8.35 -14.25
N LYS A 146 0.37 8.36 -14.65
CA LYS A 146 1.48 7.76 -13.90
C LYS A 146 1.54 8.23 -12.45
N TRP A 147 1.22 9.49 -12.16
CA TRP A 147 1.27 10.05 -10.80
C TRP A 147 -0.09 10.08 -10.10
N THR A 148 -1.17 10.30 -10.83
CA THR A 148 -2.51 10.45 -10.25
C THR A 148 -3.08 9.14 -9.75
N ILE A 149 -2.87 8.02 -10.48
CA ILE A 149 -3.39 6.71 -10.08
C ILE A 149 -2.77 6.21 -8.78
N PRO A 150 -1.43 6.15 -8.62
CA PRO A 150 -0.83 5.78 -7.33
C PRO A 150 -1.28 6.70 -6.21
N SER A 151 -1.37 8.01 -6.44
CA SER A 151 -1.80 8.98 -5.42
C SER A 151 -3.24 8.74 -4.94
N PHE A 152 -4.15 8.39 -5.84
CA PHE A 152 -5.52 8.06 -5.48
C PHE A 152 -5.60 6.77 -4.66
N ILE A 153 -4.86 5.74 -5.08
CA ILE A 153 -4.77 4.45 -4.37
C ILE A 153 -4.12 4.64 -2.98
N PHE A 154 -3.10 5.50 -2.89
CA PHE A 154 -2.50 5.90 -1.62
C PHE A 154 -3.53 6.52 -0.67
N LEU A 155 -4.33 7.48 -1.15
CA LEU A 155 -5.38 8.11 -0.34
C LEU A 155 -6.43 7.09 0.12
N LEU A 156 -6.81 6.16 -0.75
CA LEU A 156 -7.71 5.07 -0.39
C LEU A 156 -7.11 4.20 0.72
N SER A 157 -5.82 3.84 0.61
CA SER A 157 -5.12 3.07 1.64
C SER A 157 -5.14 3.77 3.01
N LEU A 158 -4.95 5.10 3.03
CA LEU A 158 -4.98 5.89 4.27
C LEU A 158 -6.34 5.86 4.94
N LEU A 159 -7.44 5.83 4.18
CA LEU A 159 -8.79 5.70 4.75
C LEU A 159 -8.95 4.38 5.49
N PHE A 160 -8.57 3.26 4.87
CA PHE A 160 -8.62 1.93 5.48
C PHE A 160 -7.69 1.80 6.70
N ILE A 161 -6.45 2.28 6.58
CA ILE A 161 -5.48 2.30 7.69
C ILE A 161 -6.02 3.15 8.85
N SER A 162 -6.58 4.32 8.56
CA SER A 162 -7.08 5.22 9.60
C SER A 162 -8.27 4.64 10.36
N TYR A 163 -9.17 3.95 9.66
CA TYR A 163 -10.28 3.23 10.28
C TYR A 163 -9.74 2.06 11.12
N GLY A 164 -8.76 1.31 10.61
CA GLY A 164 -8.06 0.25 11.34
C GLY A 164 -7.44 0.75 12.64
N LEU A 165 -6.64 1.82 12.57
CA LEU A 165 -5.97 2.45 13.71
C LEU A 165 -6.90 3.22 14.65
N THR A 166 -8.23 3.21 14.45
CA THR A 166 -9.22 3.98 15.22
C THR A 166 -8.95 5.48 15.30
N LEU A 167 -8.31 6.04 14.29
CA LEU A 167 -8.26 7.48 14.14
C LEU A 167 -9.67 7.98 13.86
N ARG A 168 -10.05 9.13 14.42
CA ARG A 168 -11.33 9.73 14.07
C ARG A 168 -11.26 10.05 12.57
N VAL A 169 -12.09 9.39 11.78
CA VAL A 169 -12.16 9.54 10.32
C VAL A 169 -12.33 11.02 9.91
N VAL A 170 -12.99 11.83 10.76
CA VAL A 170 -13.08 13.29 10.61
C VAL A 170 -11.72 13.98 10.56
N PHE A 171 -10.74 13.54 11.35
CA PHE A 171 -9.37 14.06 11.31
C PHE A 171 -8.70 13.75 9.97
N VAL A 172 -8.91 12.53 9.45
CA VAL A 172 -8.34 12.07 8.18
C VAL A 172 -8.97 12.83 7.01
N PHE A 173 -10.29 13.02 7.01
CA PHE A 173 -10.98 13.85 6.00
C PHE A 173 -10.61 15.33 6.10
N SER A 174 -10.40 15.86 7.30
CA SER A 174 -9.93 17.25 7.49
C SER A 174 -8.53 17.41 6.92
N PHE A 175 -7.64 16.45 7.18
CA PHE A 175 -6.28 16.43 6.65
C PHE A 175 -6.27 16.24 5.13
N SER A 176 -7.09 15.35 4.59
CA SER A 176 -7.22 15.14 3.14
C SER A 176 -7.79 16.36 2.43
N LYS A 177 -8.77 17.07 3.01
CA LYS A 177 -9.26 18.35 2.49
C LYS A 177 -8.18 19.43 2.46
N LYS A 178 -7.30 19.48 3.47
CA LYS A 178 -6.15 20.41 3.47
C LYS A 178 -5.17 20.08 2.34
N ILE A 179 -4.84 18.81 2.15
CA ILE A 179 -4.00 18.34 1.05
C ILE A 179 -4.65 18.67 -0.31
N LEU A 180 -5.95 18.40 -0.47
CA LEU A 180 -6.67 18.68 -1.72
C LEU A 180 -6.70 20.18 -2.05
N LYS A 181 -6.83 21.04 -1.02
CA LYS A 181 -6.70 22.49 -1.20
C LYS A 181 -5.30 22.87 -1.67
N LEU A 182 -4.26 22.26 -1.10
CA LEU A 182 -2.87 22.52 -1.44
C LEU A 182 -2.55 22.07 -2.88
N VAL A 183 -3.05 20.90 -3.27
CA VAL A 183 -3.03 20.40 -4.67
C VAL A 183 -3.83 21.33 -5.59
N GLY A 184 -4.99 21.82 -5.16
CA GLY A 184 -5.77 22.80 -5.90
C GLY A 184 -5.04 24.13 -6.11
N TYR A 185 -4.27 24.60 -5.12
CA TYR A 185 -3.38 25.75 -5.27
C TYR A 185 -2.26 25.47 -6.27
N PHE A 186 -1.67 24.27 -6.23
CA PHE A 186 -0.69 23.82 -7.22
C PHE A 186 -1.26 23.82 -8.64
N PHE A 187 -2.47 23.30 -8.86
CA PHE A 187 -3.12 23.35 -10.18
C PHE A 187 -3.52 24.76 -10.61
N LYS A 188 -3.86 25.67 -9.68
CA LYS A 188 -4.06 27.09 -9.99
C LYS A 188 -2.77 27.76 -10.47
N LEU A 189 -1.62 27.39 -9.91
CA LEU A 189 -0.30 27.80 -10.40
C LEU A 189 -0.04 27.29 -11.83
N PHE A 190 -0.45 26.05 -12.14
CA PHE A 190 -0.36 25.50 -13.49
C PHE A 190 -1.35 26.10 -14.50
N LYS A 191 -2.39 26.81 -14.06
CA LYS A 191 -3.31 27.54 -14.96
C LYS A 191 -2.60 28.64 -15.77
N PHE A 192 -1.41 29.06 -15.34
CA PHE A 192 -0.56 30.04 -16.03
C PHE A 192 0.41 29.41 -17.04
N ILE A 193 0.56 28.09 -17.02
CA ILE A 193 1.36 27.37 -18.01
C ILE A 193 0.41 27.00 -19.15
N LYS A 194 0.35 27.84 -20.19
CA LYS A 194 -0.25 27.46 -21.48
C LYS A 194 0.59 26.31 -22.03
N ILE A 195 0.17 25.07 -21.81
CA ILE A 195 0.75 23.91 -22.47
C ILE A 195 0.26 23.97 -23.92
N PRO A 196 1.13 24.23 -24.92
CA PRO A 196 0.73 24.07 -26.31
C PRO A 196 0.45 22.57 -26.50
N ILE A 197 -0.81 22.22 -26.67
CA ILE A 197 -1.21 20.87 -27.08
C ILE A 197 -0.71 20.75 -28.53
N PRO A 198 0.28 19.89 -28.85
CA PRO A 198 0.60 19.62 -30.24
C PRO A 198 -0.66 19.02 -30.85
N SER A 199 -1.19 19.67 -31.88
CA SER A 199 -2.31 19.14 -32.65
C SER A 199 -1.98 17.71 -33.07
N LEU A 200 -2.87 16.77 -32.76
CA LEU A 200 -2.81 15.40 -33.28
C LEU A 200 -2.49 15.46 -34.79
N PRO A 201 -1.56 14.65 -35.31
CA PRO A 201 -1.33 14.58 -36.74
C PRO A 201 -2.67 14.23 -37.40
N GLN A 202 -3.19 15.16 -38.20
CA GLN A 202 -4.32 14.84 -39.05
C GLN A 202 -3.89 13.69 -39.94
N GLU A 203 -4.56 12.55 -39.80
CA GLU A 203 -4.39 11.42 -40.68
C GLU A 203 -4.70 11.92 -42.09
N LYS A 204 -3.65 12.17 -42.89
CA LYS A 204 -3.81 12.45 -44.31
C LYS A 204 -4.48 11.21 -44.88
N ARG A 205 -5.77 11.32 -45.18
CA ARG A 205 -6.53 10.36 -45.97
C ARG A 205 -5.96 10.38 -47.39
N GLY A 206 -4.78 9.79 -47.54
CA GLY A 206 -4.17 9.53 -48.83
C GLY A 206 -4.95 8.39 -49.45
N GLU A 207 -5.70 8.70 -50.50
CA GLU A 207 -6.25 7.71 -51.42
C GLU A 207 -5.13 6.79 -51.89
N LYS A 208 -4.98 5.63 -51.26
CA LYS A 208 -4.26 4.52 -51.87
C LYS A 208 -5.16 3.98 -52.98
N LYS A 209 -4.99 4.49 -54.20
CA LYS A 209 -5.41 3.79 -55.41
C LYS A 209 -4.74 2.42 -55.39
N PHE A 210 -5.53 1.38 -55.13
CA PHE A 210 -5.14 0.00 -55.35
C PHE A 210 -4.87 -0.18 -56.86
N VAL A 211 -3.60 -0.16 -57.25
CA VAL A 211 -3.18 -0.63 -58.57
C VAL A 211 -3.14 -2.16 -58.49
N ILE A 212 -4.21 -2.79 -58.96
CA ILE A 212 -4.24 -4.23 -59.22
C ILE A 212 -3.27 -4.48 -60.36
N LYS A 213 -2.09 -5.02 -60.02
CA LYS A 213 -1.11 -5.45 -61.01
C LYS A 213 -1.63 -6.78 -61.58
N ASN A 214 -2.29 -6.73 -62.74
CA ASN A 214 -2.67 -7.92 -63.49
C ASN A 214 -1.40 -8.70 -63.86
N THR A 215 -1.13 -9.79 -63.14
CA THR A 215 -0.21 -10.83 -63.59
C THR A 215 -0.83 -11.50 -64.81
N ARG A 216 -0.37 -11.11 -66.00
CA ARG A 216 -0.59 -11.88 -67.23
C ARG A 216 0.13 -13.22 -67.05
N THR A 217 -0.66 -14.29 -67.01
CA THR A 217 -0.20 -15.65 -67.27
C THR A 217 0.13 -15.75 -68.76
N GLU A 218 1.41 -15.85 -69.10
CA GLU A 218 1.81 -16.32 -70.43
C GLU A 218 1.67 -17.85 -70.45
N PRO A 219 0.95 -18.43 -71.42
CA PRO A 219 1.04 -19.85 -71.71
C PRO A 219 2.17 -20.04 -72.72
N THR A 220 3.02 -21.03 -72.51
CA THR A 220 3.74 -21.64 -73.63
C THR A 220 3.89 -23.13 -73.35
N ILE A 221 3.21 -23.88 -74.20
CA ILE A 221 3.27 -25.33 -74.36
C ILE A 221 4.52 -25.62 -75.19
N GLU A 222 5.38 -26.51 -74.71
CA GLU A 222 5.87 -27.74 -75.37
C GLU A 222 6.82 -28.50 -74.41
#